data_AF-A0A934XNT9-F1
#
_entry.id   AF-A0A934XNT9-F1
#
_cell.length_a   1.000
_cell.length_b   1.000
_cell.length_c   1.000
_cell.angle_alpha   90.00
_cell.angle_beta   90.00
_cell.angle_gamma   90.00
#
_symmetry.space_group_name_H-M   'P 1'
#
loop_
_entity.id
_entity.type
_entity.pdbx_description
1 polymer ?
#
loop_
_entity_poly.entity_id
_entity_poly.type
_entity_poly.pdbx_seq_one_letter_code
_entity_poly.pdbx_strand_id
1 'polypeptide(L)'
;MRAAIAAQVSTLPHVHDLLPERWFTVKTLLESLGHDKNYINYDEYLALCTENHIANDLSQRTLIGFLHDLGVVLHFQDDSRLEALGILNPQWVTNGVYKILNAHQLFQAQGVLT
;
A
#
# COMPACT_ATOMS: atom_id res chain seq x y z
N MET A 1 27.74 7.20 -7.61
CA MET A 1 26.46 7.03 -6.89
C MET A 1 25.38 6.36 -7.75
N ARG A 2 24.97 6.92 -8.90
CA ARG A 2 23.95 6.30 -9.78
C ARG A 2 24.27 4.85 -10.21
N ALA A 3 25.52 4.59 -10.61
CA ALA A 3 25.95 3.25 -11.03
C ALA A 3 25.86 2.20 -9.91
N ALA A 4 26.15 2.60 -8.66
CA ALA A 4 26.08 1.70 -7.51
C ALA A 4 24.62 1.34 -7.17
N ILE A 5 23.68 2.30 -7.29
CA ILE A 5 22.25 2.04 -7.10
C ILE A 5 21.74 1.08 -8.18
N ALA A 6 22.07 1.32 -9.45
CA ALA A 6 21.64 0.45 -10.55
C ALA A 6 22.14 -1.00 -10.38
N ALA A 7 23.40 -1.18 -9.96
CA ALA A 7 23.98 -2.49 -9.68
C ALA A 7 23.26 -3.19 -8.51
N GLN A 8 22.88 -2.45 -7.47
CA GLN A 8 22.15 -3.04 -6.35
C GLN A 8 20.72 -3.42 -6.74
N VAL A 9 20.03 -2.57 -7.51
CA VAL A 9 18.66 -2.82 -7.98
C VAL A 9 18.58 -4.10 -8.80
N SER A 10 19.57 -4.38 -9.66
CA SER A 10 19.59 -5.63 -10.44
C SER A 10 19.75 -6.91 -9.60
N THR A 11 20.15 -6.79 -8.33
CA THR A 11 20.27 -7.94 -7.41
C THR A 11 19.02 -8.18 -6.57
N LEU A 12 18.04 -7.27 -6.62
CA LEU A 12 16.86 -7.37 -5.79
C LEU A 12 15.97 -8.53 -6.27
N PRO A 13 15.41 -9.32 -5.35
CA PRO A 13 14.38 -10.29 -5.70
C PRO A 13 13.21 -9.54 -6.35
N HIS A 14 12.63 -10.12 -7.40
CA HIS A 14 11.46 -9.61 -8.15
C HIS A 14 11.69 -8.50 -9.19
N VAL A 15 12.89 -7.93 -9.32
CA VAL A 15 13.14 -6.84 -10.29
C VAL A 15 12.96 -7.25 -11.77
N HIS A 16 13.02 -8.55 -12.05
CA HIS A 16 12.86 -9.14 -13.39
C HIS A 16 11.57 -9.95 -13.54
N ASP A 17 10.69 -9.92 -12.53
CA ASP A 17 9.43 -10.66 -12.58
C ASP A 17 8.53 -10.07 -13.66
N LEU A 18 7.93 -10.94 -14.48
CA LEU A 18 6.98 -10.55 -15.50
C LEU A 18 5.62 -10.34 -14.84
N LEU A 19 5.13 -9.10 -14.87
CA LEU A 19 3.83 -8.74 -14.33
C LEU A 19 2.81 -8.50 -15.45
N PRO A 20 1.55 -8.89 -15.26
CA PRO A 20 0.49 -8.60 -16.22
C PRO A 20 0.33 -7.09 -16.42
N GLU A 21 0.17 -6.63 -17.67
CA GLU A 21 -0.01 -5.20 -17.99
C GLU A 21 -1.20 -4.58 -17.22
N ARG A 22 -2.29 -5.33 -17.06
CA ARG A 22 -3.49 -4.90 -16.32
C ARG A 22 -3.21 -4.53 -14.87
N TRP A 23 -2.18 -5.11 -14.25
CA TRP A 23 -1.78 -4.79 -12.88
C TRP A 23 -1.22 -3.37 -12.80
N PHE A 24 -0.50 -2.91 -13.83
CA PHE A 24 -0.01 -1.53 -13.91
C PHE A 24 -1.17 -0.54 -14.05
N THR A 25 -2.24 -0.91 -14.75
CA THR A 25 -3.46 -0.08 -14.84
C THR A 25 -4.08 0.12 -13.47
N VAL A 26 -4.34 -0.97 -12.73
CA VAL A 26 -4.92 -0.90 -11.38
C VAL A 26 -4.00 -0.15 -10.42
N LYS A 27 -2.68 -0.40 -10.48
CA LYS A 27 -1.68 0.36 -9.70
C LYS A 27 -1.83 1.86 -9.92
N THR A 28 -1.84 2.30 -11.17
CA THR A 28 -1.90 3.72 -11.54
C THR A 28 -3.21 4.36 -11.07
N LEU A 29 -4.33 3.63 -11.17
CA LEU A 29 -5.64 4.09 -10.67
C LEU A 29 -5.63 4.23 -9.14
N LEU A 30 -5.04 3.27 -8.42
CA LEU A 30 -4.90 3.35 -6.96
C LEU A 30 -4.00 4.50 -6.50
N GLU A 31 -2.89 4.74 -7.18
CA GLU A 31 -2.03 5.92 -6.93
C GLU A 31 -2.82 7.22 -7.15
N SER A 32 -3.57 7.30 -8.25
CA SER A 32 -4.42 8.45 -8.55
C SER A 32 -5.48 8.67 -7.48
N LEU A 33 -6.18 7.61 -7.06
CA LEU A 33 -7.20 7.68 -6.00
C LEU A 33 -6.60 8.09 -4.66
N GLY A 34 -5.36 7.70 -4.39
CA GLY A 34 -4.64 8.09 -3.17
C GLY A 34 -4.44 9.60 -3.02
N HIS A 35 -4.47 10.38 -4.11
CA HIS A 35 -4.40 11.83 -4.02
C HIS A 35 -5.66 12.46 -3.42
N ASP A 36 -6.83 11.85 -3.65
CA ASP A 36 -8.14 12.39 -3.25
C ASP A 36 -8.73 11.67 -2.03
N LYS A 37 -8.45 10.37 -1.90
CA LYS A 37 -8.97 9.50 -0.84
C LYS A 37 -7.84 8.97 0.03
N ASN A 38 -8.04 9.00 1.34
CA ASN A 38 -7.12 8.40 2.30
C ASN A 38 -7.36 6.91 2.54
N TYR A 39 -8.51 6.41 2.09
CA TYR A 39 -9.02 5.08 2.35
C TYR A 39 -10.00 4.67 1.24
N ILE A 40 -9.93 3.41 0.84
CA ILE A 40 -10.96 2.72 0.04
C ILE A 40 -11.29 1.39 0.71
N ASN A 41 -12.56 1.00 0.67
CA ASN A 41 -12.95 -0.29 1.19
C ASN A 41 -12.50 -1.42 0.24
N TYR A 42 -12.48 -2.66 0.74
CA TYR A 42 -12.01 -3.79 -0.05
C TYR A 42 -12.92 -4.07 -1.25
N ASP A 43 -14.23 -3.91 -1.11
CA ASP A 43 -15.19 -4.13 -2.20
C ASP A 43 -15.01 -3.14 -3.37
N GLU A 44 -14.68 -1.87 -3.09
CA GLU A 44 -14.31 -0.86 -4.08
C GLU A 44 -13.08 -1.32 -4.88
N TYR A 45 -12.11 -1.93 -4.21
CA TYR A 45 -10.94 -2.50 -4.87
C TYR A 45 -11.25 -3.73 -5.71
N LEU A 46 -12.12 -4.62 -5.22
CA LEU A 46 -12.57 -5.79 -6.00
C LEU A 46 -13.32 -5.35 -7.27
N ALA A 47 -14.18 -4.34 -7.15
CA ALA A 47 -14.88 -3.74 -8.28
C ALA A 47 -13.88 -3.13 -9.28
N LEU A 48 -12.93 -2.31 -8.81
CA LEU A 48 -11.87 -1.72 -9.63
C LEU A 48 -11.07 -2.79 -10.39
N CYS A 49 -10.70 -3.89 -9.72
CA CYS A 49 -9.99 -5.00 -10.36
C CYS A 49 -10.84 -5.67 -11.44
N THR A 50 -12.11 -5.92 -11.14
CA THR A 50 -13.05 -6.58 -12.06
C THR A 50 -13.29 -5.72 -13.31
N GLU A 51 -13.46 -4.41 -13.14
CA GLU A 51 -13.58 -3.43 -14.24
C GLU A 51 -12.34 -3.42 -15.13
N ASN A 52 -11.16 -3.65 -14.55
CA ASN A 52 -9.89 -3.75 -15.26
C ASN A 52 -9.55 -5.20 -15.70
N HIS A 53 -10.56 -6.07 -15.77
CA HIS A 53 -10.47 -7.45 -16.24
C HIS A 53 -9.51 -8.33 -15.42
N ILE A 54 -9.48 -8.12 -14.10
CA ILE A 54 -8.81 -8.97 -13.10
C ILE A 54 -9.90 -9.48 -12.16
N ALA A 55 -10.63 -10.51 -12.59
CA ALA A 55 -11.79 -11.04 -11.84
C ALA A 55 -11.44 -12.24 -10.93
N ASN A 56 -10.24 -12.80 -11.06
CA ASN A 56 -9.84 -13.97 -10.27
C ASN A 56 -9.36 -13.54 -8.87
N ASP A 57 -9.96 -14.13 -7.82
CA ASP A 57 -9.68 -13.82 -6.42
C ASP A 57 -8.19 -13.95 -6.05
N LEU A 58 -7.53 -15.00 -6.53
CA LEU A 58 -6.10 -15.20 -6.26
C LEU A 58 -5.28 -14.07 -6.88
N SER A 59 -5.54 -13.71 -8.14
CA SER A 59 -4.89 -12.57 -8.80
C SER A 59 -5.12 -11.24 -8.08
N GLN A 60 -6.33 -11.00 -7.57
CA GLN A 60 -6.64 -9.79 -6.81
C GLN A 60 -5.88 -9.77 -5.47
N ARG A 61 -5.90 -10.88 -4.72
CA ARG A 61 -5.14 -11.02 -3.46
C ARG A 61 -3.63 -10.88 -3.67
N THR A 62 -3.07 -11.48 -4.73
CA THR A 62 -1.65 -11.35 -5.05
C THR A 62 -1.31 -9.92 -5.46
N LEU A 63 -2.15 -9.27 -6.27
CA LEU A 63 -1.91 -7.88 -6.68
C LEU A 63 -1.90 -6.93 -5.48
N ILE A 64 -2.90 -6.98 -4.60
CA ILE A 64 -2.95 -6.06 -3.46
C ILE A 64 -1.77 -6.28 -2.50
N GLY A 65 -1.36 -7.54 -2.29
CA GLY A 65 -0.17 -7.87 -1.49
C GLY A 65 1.11 -7.31 -2.12
N PHE A 66 1.27 -7.48 -3.43
CA PHE A 66 2.41 -6.92 -4.15
C PHE A 66 2.46 -5.39 -4.08
N LEU A 67 1.32 -4.72 -4.20
CA LEU A 67 1.23 -3.26 -4.06
C LEU A 67 1.49 -2.78 -2.63
N HIS A 68 1.17 -3.61 -1.62
CA HIS A 68 1.53 -3.37 -0.23
C HIS A 68 3.04 -3.41 -0.03
N ASP A 69 3.71 -4.45 -0.54
CA ASP A 69 5.16 -4.61 -0.42
C ASP A 69 5.93 -3.50 -1.14
N LEU A 70 5.39 -2.99 -2.26
CA LEU A 70 5.93 -1.83 -2.96
C LEU A 70 5.65 -0.49 -2.25
N GLY A 71 4.78 -0.46 -1.24
CA GLY A 71 4.38 0.75 -0.54
C GLY A 71 3.49 1.69 -1.37
N VAL A 72 2.84 1.18 -2.42
CA VAL A 72 1.87 1.96 -3.22
C VAL A 72 0.59 2.19 -2.41
N VAL A 73 0.15 1.16 -1.70
CA VAL A 73 -0.98 1.19 -0.77
C VAL A 73 -0.62 0.42 0.50
N LEU A 74 -1.41 0.53 1.55
CA LEU A 74 -1.31 -0.35 2.72
C LEU A 74 -2.57 -1.20 2.86
N HIS A 75 -2.41 -2.52 2.91
CA HIS A 75 -3.51 -3.45 3.15
C HIS A 75 -3.01 -4.62 3.99
N PHE A 76 -3.64 -4.85 5.14
CA PHE A 76 -3.20 -5.84 6.13
C PHE A 76 -4.06 -7.10 6.05
N GLN A 77 -4.05 -7.77 4.89
CA GLN A 77 -4.88 -8.96 4.64
C GLN A 77 -4.57 -10.16 5.55
N ASP A 78 -3.35 -10.23 6.09
CA ASP A 78 -2.90 -11.35 6.94
C ASP A 78 -3.11 -11.09 8.44
N ASP A 79 -3.62 -9.91 8.82
CA ASP A 79 -3.98 -9.57 10.20
C ASP A 79 -5.49 -9.35 10.29
N SER A 80 -6.22 -10.32 10.84
CA SER A 80 -7.68 -10.28 10.97
C SER A 80 -8.21 -9.08 11.76
N ARG A 81 -7.37 -8.42 12.57
CA ARG A 81 -7.76 -7.20 13.31
C ARG A 81 -7.73 -5.96 12.42
N LEU A 82 -6.95 -6.00 11.34
CA LEU A 82 -6.67 -4.87 10.46
C LEU A 82 -7.22 -5.08 9.05
N GLU A 83 -7.58 -6.30 8.65
CA GLU A 83 -8.18 -6.62 7.36
C GLU A 83 -9.44 -5.75 7.09
N ALA A 84 -10.25 -5.52 8.13
CA ALA A 84 -11.44 -4.69 8.06
C ALA A 84 -11.17 -3.18 7.83
N LEU A 85 -9.92 -2.73 7.99
CA LEU A 85 -9.51 -1.35 7.69
C LEU A 85 -9.33 -1.10 6.18
N GLY A 86 -9.59 -2.09 5.33
CA GLY A 86 -9.49 -2.03 3.87
C GLY A 86 -8.13 -1.55 3.37
N ILE A 87 -8.11 -0.69 2.34
CA ILE A 87 -6.89 -0.27 1.66
C ILE A 87 -6.64 1.20 1.94
N LEU A 88 -5.47 1.49 2.50
CA LEU A 88 -5.12 2.78 3.07
C LEU A 88 -4.06 3.50 2.22
N ASN A 89 -4.15 4.82 2.17
CA ASN A 89 -3.10 5.67 1.61
C ASN A 89 -1.87 5.68 2.55
N PRO A 90 -0.68 5.24 2.11
CA PRO A 90 0.53 5.20 2.94
C PRO A 90 0.93 6.55 3.51
N GLN A 91 0.77 7.64 2.76
CA GLN A 91 1.12 8.99 3.21
C GLN A 91 0.20 9.46 4.34
N TRP A 92 -1.10 9.18 4.24
CA TRP A 92 -2.06 9.51 5.28
C TRP A 92 -1.77 8.78 6.59
N VAL A 93 -1.50 7.47 6.51
CA VAL A 93 -1.12 6.64 7.68
C VAL A 93 0.16 7.17 8.31
N THR A 94 1.19 7.40 7.50
CA THR A 94 2.50 7.91 7.96
C THR A 94 2.34 9.26 8.66
N ASN A 95 1.58 10.19 8.07
CA ASN A 95 1.29 11.48 8.68
C ASN A 95 0.56 11.34 10.02
N GLY A 96 -0.39 10.40 10.14
CA GLY A 96 -1.08 10.10 11.39
C GLY A 96 -0.11 9.62 12.48
N VAL A 97 0.75 8.66 12.15
CA VAL A 97 1.78 8.15 13.08
C VAL A 97 2.73 9.26 13.51
N TYR A 98 3.23 10.08 12.58
CA TYR A 98 4.12 11.20 12.92
C TYR A 98 3.46 12.27 13.80
N LYS A 99 2.16 12.53 13.63
CA LYS A 99 1.44 13.46 14.52
C LYS A 99 1.42 12.97 15.95
N ILE A 100 1.25 11.66 16.15
CA ILE A 100 1.29 11.04 17.48
C ILE A 100 2.71 11.10 18.03
N LEU A 101 3.71 10.60 17.28
CA LEU A 101 5.09 10.56 17.74
C LEU A 101 5.66 11.93 18.09
N ASN A 102 5.24 12.98 17.38
CA ASN A 102 5.70 14.35 17.59
C ASN A 102 4.77 15.17 18.51
N ALA A 103 3.74 14.57 19.10
CA ALA A 103 2.81 15.30 19.96
C ALA A 103 3.54 15.75 21.25
N HIS A 104 3.66 17.06 21.45
CA HIS A 104 4.36 17.63 22.60
C HIS A 104 3.78 17.17 23.94
N GLN A 105 2.47 16.92 24.00
CA GLN A 105 1.80 16.37 25.19
C GLN A 105 2.30 14.98 25.55
N LEU A 106 2.61 14.13 24.55
CA LEU A 106 3.16 12.80 24.80
C LEU A 106 4.63 12.86 25.23
N PHE A 107 5.38 13.86 24.78
CA PHE A 107 6.72 14.11 25.32
C PHE A 107 6.67 14.43 26.83
N GLN A 108 5.69 15.22 27.27
CA GLN A 108 5.51 15.53 28.70
C GLN A 108 5.02 14.31 29.49
N ALA A 109 4.25 13.42 28.85
CA ALA A 109 3.78 12.16 29.44
C ALA A 109 4.77 10.98 29.29
N GLN A 110 6.04 11.25 28.96
CA GLN A 110 7.10 10.24 28.76
C GLN A 110 6.74 9.13 27.75
N GLY A 111 5.93 9.46 26.74
CA GLY A 111 5.53 8.53 25.67
C GLY A 111 4.38 7.58 26.03
N VAL A 112 3.69 7.76 27.16
CA VAL A 112 2.51 6.97 27.50
C VAL A 112 1.28 7.50 26.75
N LEU A 113 0.71 6.66 25.88
CA LEU A 113 -0.57 6.91 25.22
C LEU A 113 -1.69 6.28 26.08
N THR A 114 -2.47 7.10 26.77
CA THR A 114 -3.67 6.68 27.53
C THR A 114 -4.94 7.16 26.87
#